data_AF-A0A183GQQ8-F1
#
_entry.id   AF-A0A183GQQ8-F1
#
_cell.length_a   1.000
_cell.length_b   1.000
_cell.length_c   1.000
_cell.angle_alpha   90.00
_cell.angle_beta   90.00
_cell.angle_gamma   90.00
#
_symmetry.space_group_name_H-M   'P 1'
#
loop_
_entity.id
_entity.type
_entity.pdbx_description
1 polymer ?
#
loop_
_entity_poly.entity_id
_entity_poly.type
_entity_poly.pdbx_seq_one_letter_code
_entity_poly.pdbx_strand_id
1 'polypeptide(L)' 'MPTIYCRYIDDCFVICPTQLEMDTCFDLLNRQSQHIKFTRERPTENWLAFLNVQVHLRWDIQDQVVPKADK' A
#
# COMPACT_ATOMS: atom_id res chain seq x y z
N MET A 1 7.93 -6.52 -5.35
CA MET A 1 8.60 -5.19 -5.22
C MET A 1 7.55 -4.10 -5.31
N PRO A 2 7.72 -2.91 -4.68
CA PRO A 2 6.63 -1.95 -4.55
C PRO A 2 6.19 -1.37 -5.90
N THR A 3 4.88 -1.27 -6.10
CA THR A 3 4.26 -0.67 -7.29
C THR A 3 4.27 0.85 -7.20
N ILE A 4 4.02 1.38 -5.99
CA ILE A 4 4.09 2.81 -5.70
C ILE A 4 4.96 2.99 -4.46
N TYR A 5 5.85 3.98 -4.54
CA TYR A 5 6.66 4.47 -3.43
C TYR A 5 6.60 5.99 -3.42
N CYS A 6 6.08 6.55 -2.33
CA CYS A 6 6.07 7.99 -2.08
C CYS A 6 6.68 8.25 -0.71
N ARG A 7 7.44 9.35 -0.59
CA ARG A 7 8.06 9.76 0.67
C ARG A 7 7.76 11.22 0.97
N TYR A 8 7.39 11.50 2.21
CA TYR A 8 7.32 12.84 2.76
C TYR A 8 8.15 12.89 4.03
N ILE A 9 9.35 13.48 3.93
CA ILE A 9 10.35 13.51 5.01
C ILE A 9 10.58 12.10 5.57
N ASP A 10 10.04 11.79 6.74
CA ASP A 10 10.23 10.51 7.43
C ASP A 10 9.11 9.49 7.12
N ASP A 11 7.96 9.95 6.61
CA ASP A 11 6.82 9.10 6.31
C ASP A 11 6.90 8.53 4.89
N CYS A 12 6.78 7.21 4.78
CA CYS A 12 6.74 6.50 3.51
C CYS A 12 5.34 5.91 3.27
N PHE A 13 4.83 6.10 2.06
CA PHE A 13 3.62 5.46 1.57
C PHE A 13 4.00 4.44 0.47
N VAL A 14 3.68 3.18 0.71
CA VAL A 14 4.08 2.06 -0.14
C VAL A 14 2.86 1.25 -0.53
N ILE A 15 2.72 0.94 -1.82
CA ILE A 15 1.71 0.00 -2.32
C ILE A 15 2.43 -1.20 -2.95
N CYS A 16 2.01 -2.41 -2.58
CA CYS A 16 2.48 -3.65 -3.18
C CYS A 16 1.29 -4.45 -3.74
N PRO A 17 1.48 -5.24 -4.80
CA PRO A 17 0.42 -6.08 -5.37
C PRO A 17 -0.09 -7.15 -4.40
N THR A 18 0.81 -7.70 -3.59
CA THR A 18 0.50 -8.75 -2.63
C THR A 18 1.02 -8.42 -1.23
N GLN A 19 0.38 -9.02 -0.22
CA GLN A 19 0.84 -8.91 1.17
C GLN A 19 2.24 -9.49 1.36
N LEU A 20 2.58 -10.59 0.68
CA LEU A 20 3.91 -11.20 0.74
C LEU A 20 5.00 -10.25 0.24
N GLU A 21 4.74 -9.55 -0.87
CA GLU A 21 5.67 -8.54 -1.38
C GLU A 21 5.78 -7.33 -0.45
N MET A 22 4.68 -6.93 0.20
CA MET A 22 4.69 -5.88 1.22
C MET A 22 5.55 -6.27 2.42
N ASP A 23 5.39 -7.50 2.93
CA ASP A 23 6.17 -8.01 4.06
C ASP A 23 7.66 -8.11 3.70
N THR A 24 7.97 -8.63 2.50
CA THR A 24 9.35 -8.70 2.00
C THR A 24 9.97 -7.30 1.86
N CYS A 25 9.22 -6.33 1.34
CA CYS A 25 9.67 -4.95 1.21
C CYS A 25 9.95 -4.32 2.58
N PHE A 26 9.06 -4.52 3.55
CA PHE A 26 9.22 -4.02 4.92
C PHE A 26 10.45 -4.61 5.63
N ASP A 27 10.71 -5.91 5.44
CA ASP A 27 11.91 -6.57 5.96
C ASP A 27 13.19 -6.00 5.34
N LEU A 28 13.20 -5.75 4.03
CA LEU A 28 14.36 -5.15 3.35
C LEU A 28 14.65 -3.74 3.85
N LEU A 29 13.62 -2.90 3.99
CA LEU A 29 13.75 -1.54 4.53
C LEU A 29 14.36 -1.54 5.94
N ASN A 30 13.91 -2.44 6.81
CA ASN A 30 14.40 -2.56 8.18
C ASN A 30 15.80 -3.20 8.30
N ARG A 31 16.28 -3.90 7.27
CA ARG A 31 17.63 -4.47 7.21
C ARG A 31 18.66 -3.48 6.66
N GLN A 32 18.24 -2.48 5.90
CA GLN A 32 19.15 -1.54 5.25
C GLN A 32 20.00 -0.73 6.23
N SER A 33 19.46 -0.38 7.40
CA SER A 33 20.17 0.35 8.44
C SER A 33 19.94 -0.26 9.80
N GLN A 34 21.01 -0.37 10.59
CA GLN A 34 20.91 -0.78 11.99
C GLN A 34 20.36 0.34 12.88
N HIS A 35 20.49 1.60 12.45
CA HIS A 35 20.14 2.78 13.21
C HIS A 35 18.72 3.30 12.93
N ILE A 36 18.09 2.84 11.85
CA ILE A 36 16.74 3.25 11.43
C ILE A 36 15.83 2.04 11.49
N LYS A 37 14.68 2.18 12.15
CA LYS A 37 13.63 1.17 12.21
C LYS A 37 12.34 1.78 11.70
N PHE A 38 11.80 1.17 10.65
CA PHE A 38 10.52 1.55 10.08
C PHE A 38 9.40 0.86 10.85
N THR A 39 8.36 1.61 11.16
CA THR A 39 7.08 1.08 11.63
C THR A 39 6.10 1.04 10.48
N ARG A 40 5.23 0.02 10.46
CA ARG A 40 4.20 -0.12 9.43
C ARG A 40 2.83 -0.01 10.06
N GLU A 41 2.08 0.98 9.63
CA GLU A 41 0.64 1.08 9.90
C GLU A 41 -0.13 0.18 8.93
N ARG A 42 -1.19 -0.47 9.42
CA ARG A 42 -2.10 -1.27 8.61
C ARG A 42 -3.42 -0.53 8.46
N PRO A 43 -4.06 -0.59 7.29
CA PRO A 43 -5.38 -0.01 7.11
C PRO A 43 -6.39 -0.60 8.09
N THR A 44 -7.23 0.25 8.67
CA THR A 44 -8.36 -0.13 9.53
C THR A 44 -9.65 0.20 8.79
N GLU A 45 -10.55 -0.76 8.66
CA GLU A 45 -11.79 -0.60 7.86
C GLU A 45 -11.54 -0.07 6.43
N ASN A 46 -10.46 -0.51 5.80
CA ASN A 46 -9.98 -0.03 4.49
C ASN A 46 -9.51 1.43 4.44
N TRP A 47 -9.40 2.10 5.58
CA TRP A 47 -8.85 3.45 5.69
C TRP A 47 -7.43 3.43 6.25
N LEU A 48 -6.56 4.27 5.69
CA LEU A 48 -5.20 4.49 6.17
C LEU A 48 -4.95 6.00 6.27
N ALA A 49 -4.55 6.47 7.45
CA ALA A 49 -4.17 7.86 7.63
C ALA A 49 -2.77 8.11 7.05
N PHE A 50 -2.58 9.22 6.34
CA PHE A 50 -1.28 9.64 5.81
C PHE A 50 -1.24 11.17 5.69
N LEU A 51 -0.29 11.86 6.33
CA LEU A 51 -0.08 13.32 6.22
C LEU A 51 -1.36 14.16 6.33
N ASN A 52 -2.18 13.88 7.34
CA ASN A 52 -3.44 14.58 7.59
C ASN A 52 -4.53 14.37 6.49
N VAL A 53 -4.35 13.37 5.61
CA VAL A 53 -5.38 12.87 4.70
C VAL A 53 -5.73 11.41 5.02
N GLN A 54 -6.92 10.98 4.61
CA GLN A 54 -7.35 9.58 4.71
C GLN A 54 -7.35 8.94 3.32
N VAL A 55 -6.64 7.81 3.20
CA VAL A 55 -6.56 7.00 1.98
C VAL A 55 -7.51 5.82 2.13
N HIS A 56 -8.45 5.67 1.20
CA HIS A 56 -9.37 4.53 1.16
C HIS A 56 -8.90 3.48 0.16
N LEU A 57 -8.80 2.24 0.59
CA LEU A 57 -8.59 1.09 -0.27
C LEU A 57 -9.93 0.66 -0.88
N ARG A 58 -10.13 0.97 -2.16
CA ARG A 58 -11.21 0.36 -2.95
C ARG A 58 -10.70 -0.84 -3.72
N TRP A 59 -11.41 -1.94 -3.62
CA TRP A 59 -11.15 -3.16 -4.40
C TRP A 59 -11.76 -3.12 -5.80
N ASP A 60 -11.86 -1.94 -6.41
CA ASP A 60 -12.77 -1.74 -7.55
C ASP A 60 -12.05 -1.28 -8.83
N ILE A 61 -11.13 -2.12 -9.30
CA ILE A 61 -10.72 -2.17 -10.71
C ILE A 61 -10.42 -3.63 -11.09
N GLN A 62 -11.44 -4.49 -11.08
CA GLN A 62 -11.41 -5.71 -11.92
C GLN A 62 -12.78 -6.30 -12.31
N ASP A 63 -13.87 -5.52 -12.28
CA ASP A 63 -15.20 -5.94 -12.77
C ASP A 63 -15.80 -5.00 -13.83
N GLN A 64 -14.97 -4.44 -14.72
CA GLN A 64 -15.44 -3.77 -15.95
C GLN A 64 -15.10 -4.60 -17.20
N VAL A 65 -15.47 -5.89 -17.22
CA VAL A 65 -15.73 -6.64 -18.46
C VAL A 65 -16.86 -7.64 -18.23
N VAL A 66 -18.11 -7.16 -18.28
CA VAL A 66 -19.24 -8.00 -18.72
C VAL A 66 -20.00 -7.18 -19.76
N PRO A 67 -19.97 -7.54 -21.05
CA PRO A 67 -20.87 -6.95 -22.02
C PRO A 67 -22.29 -7.23 -21.58
N LYS A 68 -23.07 -6.18 -21.34
CA LYS A 68 -24.51 -6.30 -21.15
C LYS A 68 -25.07 -6.81 -22.47
N ALA A 69 -25.47 -8.08 -22.51
CA ALA A 69 -26.15 -8.64 -23.66
C ALA A 69 -27.45 -7.87 -23.89
N ASP A 70 -27.56 -7.28 -25.08
CA ASP A 70 -28.78 -6.67 -25.57
C ASP A 70 -29.90 -7.72 -25.59
N LYS A 71 -31.05 -7.37 -25.01
CA LYS A 71 -32.33 -8.06 -25.25
C LYS A 71 -33.16 -7.19 -26.18
#